data_AF-A0A183BW89-F1
#
_entry.id   AF-A0A183BW89-F1
#
_cell.length_a   1.000
_cell.length_b   1.000
_cell.length_c   1.000
_cell.angle_alpha   90.00
_cell.angle_beta   90.00
_cell.angle_gamma   90.00
#
_symmetry.space_group_name_H-M   'P 1'
#
loop_
_entity.id
_entity.type
_entity.pdbx_description
1 polymer ?
#
loop_
_entity_poly.entity_id
_entity_poly.type
_entity_poly.pdbx_seq_one_letter_code
_entity_poly.pdbx_strand_id
1 'polypeptide(L)'
;MPPFQPLAMLGGLIWAIGNLTALPIIKMIGMGLGTLIWGTVNCIVGWATGRFGLFGVKALAPASPSLNYVGLFFVIIGGVLFALVPPKTQQQNESTEERVEDRETEESRHGDGQSVEIRQGQTTLNQRIIAIVLSVFAGICYGSIFTPVVYMQDNPEKFHPPPPKGGIYYVFPHFSGVYLTSTAVLVIYIAYKNNRPYIDNRLIFPSFLAGVLWAFGTLAWFWANDILSQAITFPITVSGASAVCSLWSVLYLKEVANEHLKLYIVAMFLSIIGVTMVGLSKSV
;
A
#
# COMPACT_ATOMS: atom_id res chain seq x y z
N MET A 1 -18.17 22.76 13.01
CA MET A 1 -17.62 21.55 12.33
C MET A 1 -18.50 21.26 11.13
N PRO A 2 -17.95 20.86 9.97
CA PRO A 2 -18.77 20.43 8.84
C PRO A 2 -19.70 19.27 9.26
N PRO A 3 -20.88 19.13 8.64
CA PRO A 3 -21.79 18.03 8.95
C PRO A 3 -21.10 16.69 8.67
N PHE A 4 -21.28 15.72 9.57
CA PHE A 4 -20.74 14.39 9.42
C PHE A 4 -21.37 13.70 8.20
N GLN A 5 -20.52 13.13 7.33
CA GLN A 5 -20.95 12.50 6.08
C GLN A 5 -20.72 10.98 6.18
N PRO A 6 -21.76 10.17 6.48
CA PRO A 6 -21.60 8.72 6.68
C PRO A 6 -21.01 8.01 5.47
N LEU A 7 -21.30 8.47 4.25
CA LEU A 7 -20.78 7.85 3.03
C LEU A 7 -19.25 7.95 2.93
N ALA A 8 -18.63 9.00 3.47
CA ALA A 8 -17.16 9.11 3.53
C ALA A 8 -16.52 8.07 4.46
N MET A 9 -17.26 7.54 5.45
CA MET A 9 -16.78 6.46 6.31
C MET A 9 -16.51 5.18 5.52
N LEU A 10 -17.21 4.96 4.40
CA LEU A 10 -16.99 3.79 3.55
C LEU A 10 -15.56 3.74 3.03
N GLY A 11 -14.94 4.89 2.75
CA GLY A 11 -13.54 4.93 2.35
C GLY A 11 -12.61 4.35 3.41
N GLY A 12 -12.87 4.69 4.69
CA GLY A 12 -12.11 4.17 5.81
C GLY A 12 -12.39 2.69 6.10
N LEU A 13 -13.64 2.26 5.93
CA LEU A 13 -14.02 0.86 6.01
C LEU A 13 -13.31 0.02 4.95
N ILE A 14 -13.32 0.46 3.70
CA ILE A 14 -12.65 -0.22 2.58
C ILE A 14 -11.14 -0.33 2.86
N TRP A 15 -10.52 0.75 3.34
CA TRP A 15 -9.11 0.75 3.73
C TRP A 15 -8.84 -0.29 4.82
N ALA A 16 -9.64 -0.30 5.89
CA ALA A 16 -9.46 -1.22 7.01
C ALA A 16 -9.61 -2.68 6.58
N ILE A 17 -10.60 -3.00 5.73
CA ILE A 17 -10.80 -4.34 5.17
C ILE A 17 -9.60 -4.78 4.32
N GLY A 18 -9.13 -3.91 3.42
CA GLY A 18 -7.92 -4.20 2.65
C GLY A 18 -6.72 -4.49 3.57
N ASN A 19 -6.58 -3.70 4.64
CA ASN A 19 -5.47 -3.82 5.58
C ASN A 19 -5.50 -5.13 6.41
N LEU A 20 -6.66 -5.77 6.59
CA LEU A 20 -6.74 -7.09 7.24
C LEU A 20 -5.98 -8.17 6.47
N THR A 21 -5.87 -8.01 5.15
CA THR A 21 -5.21 -9.00 4.29
C THR A 21 -3.69 -8.81 4.22
N ALA A 22 -3.16 -7.67 4.68
CA ALA A 22 -1.73 -7.34 4.60
C ALA A 22 -0.86 -8.36 5.33
N LEU A 23 -1.20 -8.72 6.57
CA LEU A 23 -0.44 -9.70 7.36
C LEU A 23 -0.43 -11.10 6.72
N PRO A 24 -1.59 -11.68 6.31
CA PRO A 24 -1.61 -12.92 5.53
C PRO A 24 -0.75 -12.89 4.27
N ILE A 25 -0.82 -11.81 3.49
CA ILE A 25 -0.03 -11.67 2.26
C ILE A 25 1.46 -11.71 2.57
N ILE A 26 1.92 -10.87 3.51
CA ILE A 26 3.34 -10.76 3.88
C ILE A 26 3.87 -12.11 4.37
N LYS A 27 3.07 -12.86 5.15
CA LYS A 27 3.44 -14.20 5.62
C LYS A 27 3.52 -15.26 4.51
N MET A 28 2.75 -15.11 3.42
CA MET A 28 2.66 -16.12 2.36
C MET A 28 3.58 -15.86 1.16
N ILE A 29 3.87 -14.61 0.80
CA ILE A 29 4.70 -14.29 -0.37
C ILE A 29 5.80 -13.28 -0.09
N GLY A 30 5.98 -12.92 1.19
CA GLY A 30 6.96 -11.92 1.60
C GLY A 30 6.47 -10.49 1.42
N MET A 31 7.14 -9.57 2.11
CA MET A 31 6.78 -8.15 2.10
C MET A 31 7.00 -7.52 0.72
N GLY A 32 8.12 -7.81 0.05
CA GLY A 32 8.48 -7.19 -1.24
C GLY A 32 7.52 -7.55 -2.39
N LEU A 33 7.23 -8.84 -2.59
CA LEU A 33 6.30 -9.26 -3.65
C LEU A 33 4.87 -8.82 -3.35
N GLY A 34 4.45 -8.90 -2.08
CA GLY A 34 3.15 -8.39 -1.65
C GLY A 34 2.99 -6.90 -1.96
N THR A 35 3.90 -6.05 -1.44
CA THR A 35 3.86 -4.59 -1.62
C THR A 35 3.84 -4.19 -3.09
N LEU A 36 4.58 -4.91 -3.93
CA LEU A 36 4.58 -4.69 -5.36
C LEU A 36 3.20 -4.91 -5.98
N ILE A 37 2.58 -6.08 -5.72
CA ILE A 37 1.30 -6.44 -6.34
C ILE A 37 0.20 -5.49 -5.87
N TRP A 38 -0.01 -5.34 -4.56
CA TRP A 38 -1.09 -4.48 -4.07
C TRP A 38 -0.82 -3.00 -4.36
N GLY A 39 0.45 -2.56 -4.37
CA GLY A 39 0.84 -1.18 -4.69
C GLY A 39 0.57 -0.84 -6.16
N THR A 40 0.87 -1.77 -7.08
CA THR A 40 0.57 -1.62 -8.51
C THR A 40 -0.92 -1.56 -8.75
N VAL A 41 -1.69 -2.49 -8.16
CA VAL A 41 -3.14 -2.52 -8.30
C VAL A 41 -3.79 -1.28 -7.69
N ASN A 42 -3.32 -0.84 -6.52
CA ASN A 42 -3.74 0.43 -5.88
C ASN A 42 -3.56 1.63 -6.81
N CYS A 43 -2.37 1.76 -7.41
CA CYS A 43 -2.07 2.82 -8.37
C CYS A 43 -3.02 2.79 -9.57
N ILE A 44 -3.18 1.61 -10.20
CA ILE A 44 -4.01 1.45 -11.39
C ILE A 44 -5.48 1.71 -11.09
N VAL A 45 -6.01 1.19 -9.97
CA VAL A 45 -7.43 1.35 -9.60
C VAL A 45 -7.73 2.81 -9.26
N GLY A 46 -6.89 3.48 -8.48
CA GLY A 46 -7.05 4.90 -8.17
C GLY A 46 -6.93 5.78 -9.41
N TRP A 47 -5.95 5.50 -10.27
CA TRP A 47 -5.78 6.17 -11.55
C TRP A 47 -7.00 5.98 -12.47
N ALA A 48 -7.45 4.74 -12.65
CA ALA A 48 -8.56 4.38 -13.53
C ALA A 48 -9.88 4.97 -13.03
N THR A 49 -10.09 5.00 -11.71
CA THR A 49 -11.29 5.59 -11.10
C THR A 49 -11.38 7.08 -11.43
N GLY A 50 -10.30 7.84 -11.23
CA GLY A 50 -10.27 9.26 -11.58
C GLY A 50 -10.34 9.51 -13.09
N ARG A 51 -9.65 8.69 -13.89
CA ARG A 51 -9.54 8.88 -15.34
C ARG A 51 -10.82 8.56 -16.10
N PHE A 52 -11.49 7.47 -15.75
CA PHE A 52 -12.69 6.99 -16.44
C PHE A 52 -13.99 7.33 -15.71
N GLY A 53 -13.92 7.89 -14.51
CA GLY A 53 -15.11 8.19 -13.71
C GLY A 53 -15.81 6.93 -13.22
N LEU A 54 -15.03 5.91 -12.84
CA LEU A 54 -15.61 4.66 -12.33
C LEU A 54 -16.41 4.93 -11.04
N PHE A 55 -17.45 4.14 -10.81
CA PHE A 55 -18.33 4.26 -9.64
C PHE A 55 -19.09 5.59 -9.52
N GLY A 56 -19.34 6.28 -10.64
CA GLY A 56 -20.15 7.51 -10.69
C GLY A 56 -19.39 8.78 -10.30
N VAL A 57 -18.06 8.70 -10.24
CA VAL A 57 -17.14 9.84 -10.15
C VAL A 57 -17.10 10.56 -11.50
N LYS A 58 -16.91 11.88 -11.52
CA LYS A 58 -16.73 12.62 -12.78
C LYS A 58 -15.35 12.30 -13.35
N ALA A 59 -15.33 11.85 -14.61
CA ALA A 59 -14.07 11.58 -15.29
C ALA A 59 -13.27 12.88 -15.47
N LEU A 60 -12.09 12.93 -14.88
CA LEU A 60 -11.13 14.02 -15.08
C LEU A 60 -10.06 13.55 -16.06
N ALA A 61 -10.28 13.85 -17.34
CA ALA A 61 -9.28 13.62 -18.37
C ALA A 61 -8.16 14.67 -18.23
N PRO A 62 -6.88 14.26 -18.15
CA PRO A 62 -5.75 15.19 -18.20
C PRO A 62 -5.70 15.93 -19.54
N ALA A 63 -5.06 17.09 -19.57
CA ALA A 63 -4.90 17.90 -20.78
C ALA A 63 -4.19 17.12 -21.90
N SER A 64 -3.15 16.35 -21.54
CA SER A 64 -2.50 15.37 -22.42
C SER A 64 -2.68 13.93 -21.92
N PRO A 65 -3.62 13.16 -22.50
CA PRO A 65 -3.81 11.75 -22.16
C PRO A 65 -2.57 10.90 -22.44
N SER A 66 -1.89 11.09 -23.57
CA SER A 66 -0.73 10.29 -23.95
C SER A 66 0.42 10.44 -22.95
N LEU A 67 0.68 11.67 -22.50
CA LEU A 67 1.72 11.94 -21.50
C LEU A 67 1.40 11.28 -20.16
N ASN A 68 0.11 11.26 -19.78
CA ASN A 68 -0.37 10.62 -18.57
C ASN A 68 -0.19 9.08 -18.60
N TYR A 69 -0.54 8.43 -19.73
CA TYR A 69 -0.37 6.97 -19.90
C TYR A 69 1.10 6.56 -19.89
N VAL A 70 1.95 7.30 -20.61
CA VAL A 70 3.40 7.02 -20.65
C VAL A 70 4.03 7.26 -19.27
N GLY A 71 3.62 8.32 -18.58
CA GLY A 71 4.06 8.58 -17.21
C GLY A 71 3.66 7.46 -16.24
N LEU A 72 2.40 7.00 -16.31
CA LEU A 72 1.92 5.87 -15.51
C LEU A 72 2.72 4.60 -15.78
N PHE A 73 3.03 4.31 -17.04
CA PHE A 73 3.86 3.16 -17.41
C PHE A 73 5.24 3.21 -16.75
N PHE A 74 5.91 4.37 -16.78
CA PHE A 74 7.20 4.54 -16.10
C PHE A 74 7.10 4.45 -14.58
N VAL A 75 6.02 4.96 -13.98
CA VAL A 75 5.75 4.79 -12.54
C VAL A 75 5.64 3.31 -12.15
N ILE A 76 4.88 2.54 -12.92
CA ILE A 76 4.70 1.10 -12.66
C ILE A 76 6.02 0.36 -12.82
N ILE A 77 6.77 0.61 -13.90
CA ILE A 77 8.08 -0.02 -14.10
C ILE A 77 9.05 0.35 -12.99
N GLY A 78 9.13 1.64 -12.62
CA GLY A 78 9.98 2.11 -11.54
C GLY A 78 9.65 1.42 -10.21
N GLY A 79 8.36 1.27 -9.89
CA GLY A 79 7.89 0.54 -8.72
C GLY A 79 8.27 -0.95 -8.75
N VAL A 80 8.13 -1.61 -9.90
CA VAL A 80 8.58 -3.00 -10.10
C VAL A 80 10.07 -3.13 -9.88
N LEU A 81 10.88 -2.25 -10.46
CA LEU A 81 12.33 -2.29 -10.28
C LEU A 81 12.73 -2.05 -8.82
N PHE A 82 12.06 -1.15 -8.10
CA PHE A 82 12.31 -0.96 -6.67
C PHE A 82 12.01 -2.22 -5.85
N ALA A 83 10.93 -2.93 -6.16
CA ALA A 83 10.60 -4.17 -5.47
C ALA A 83 11.57 -5.32 -5.77
N LEU A 84 12.30 -5.25 -6.90
CA LEU A 84 13.30 -6.23 -7.29
C LEU A 84 14.70 -5.93 -6.71
N VAL A 85 14.91 -4.83 -5.98
CA VAL A 85 16.17 -4.56 -5.29
C VAL A 85 16.18 -5.33 -3.96
N PRO A 86 17.00 -6.40 -3.81
CA PRO A 86 17.05 -7.14 -2.57
C PRO A 86 17.78 -6.35 -1.47
N PRO A 87 17.33 -6.41 -0.21
CA PRO A 87 18.07 -5.86 0.93
C PRO A 87 19.23 -6.78 1.36
N LYS A 88 20.36 -6.20 1.75
CA LYS A 88 21.58 -6.89 2.22
C LYS A 88 21.32 -7.87 3.36
N THR A 89 20.46 -7.51 4.30
CA THR A 89 20.14 -8.35 5.47
C THR A 89 19.44 -9.64 5.05
N GLN A 90 18.63 -9.58 3.98
CA GLN A 90 17.97 -10.77 3.44
C GLN A 90 18.97 -11.68 2.73
N GLN A 91 19.92 -11.12 1.96
CA GLN A 91 21.01 -11.91 1.35
C GLN A 91 21.93 -12.55 2.39
N GLN A 92 22.23 -11.84 3.49
CA GLN A 92 23.09 -12.37 4.54
C GLN A 92 22.38 -13.50 5.31
N ASN A 93 21.08 -13.40 5.52
CA ASN A 93 20.29 -14.48 6.13
C ASN A 93 20.13 -15.66 5.15
N GLU A 94 19.78 -15.44 3.89
CA GLU A 94 19.65 -16.50 2.87
C GLU A 94 20.97 -17.23 2.63
N SER A 95 22.10 -16.52 2.51
CA SER A 95 23.43 -17.14 2.37
C SER A 95 23.93 -17.82 3.65
N THR A 96 23.45 -17.41 4.82
CA THR A 96 23.73 -18.10 6.08
C THR A 96 22.83 -19.34 6.22
N GLU A 97 21.57 -19.27 5.82
CA GLU A 97 20.60 -20.37 5.79
C GLU A 97 21.01 -21.45 4.77
N GLU A 98 21.39 -21.09 3.53
CA GLU A 98 21.93 -22.05 2.54
C GLU A 98 23.21 -22.72 3.05
N ARG A 99 24.09 -21.97 3.73
CA ARG A 99 25.35 -22.51 4.30
C ARG A 99 25.12 -23.37 5.55
N VAL A 100 23.98 -23.18 6.23
CA VAL A 100 23.53 -24.00 7.36
C VAL A 100 22.82 -25.25 6.83
N GLU A 101 21.96 -25.16 5.80
CA GLU A 101 21.35 -26.32 5.12
C GLU A 101 22.41 -27.24 4.50
N ASP A 102 23.42 -26.71 3.81
CA ASP A 102 24.52 -27.51 3.27
C ASP A 102 25.29 -28.26 4.38
N ARG A 103 25.45 -27.63 5.56
CA ARG A 103 26.11 -28.26 6.73
C ARG A 103 25.19 -29.24 7.46
N GLU A 104 23.90 -28.94 7.59
CA GLU A 104 22.92 -29.82 8.20
C GLU A 104 22.64 -31.05 7.33
N THR A 105 22.80 -30.96 6.01
CA THR A 105 22.74 -32.12 5.11
C THR A 105 23.94 -33.06 5.31
N GLU A 106 25.09 -32.53 5.75
CA GLU A 106 26.26 -33.33 6.17
C GLU A 106 26.14 -33.84 7.64
N GLU A 107 25.51 -33.09 8.54
CA GLU A 107 25.42 -33.39 9.98
C GLU A 107 24.14 -34.11 10.44
N SER A 108 23.08 -34.20 9.61
CA SER A 108 21.79 -34.85 9.95
C SER A 108 21.81 -36.37 9.95
N ARG A 109 22.84 -36.97 10.56
CA ARG A 109 22.79 -38.34 11.07
C ARG A 109 22.29 -38.44 12.51
N HIS A 110 22.13 -37.37 13.29
CA HIS A 110 21.66 -37.48 14.68
C HIS A 110 20.98 -36.20 15.21
N GLY A 111 19.74 -36.33 15.71
CA GLY A 111 19.26 -35.54 16.85
C GLY A 111 18.12 -34.56 16.60
N ASP A 112 16.97 -34.89 17.17
CA ASP A 112 15.71 -34.11 17.29
C ASP A 112 15.86 -32.86 18.19
N GLY A 113 15.15 -31.78 17.87
CA GLY A 113 15.17 -30.53 18.64
C GLY A 113 14.36 -29.40 18.02
N GLN A 114 13.10 -29.27 18.42
CA GLN A 114 12.18 -28.20 18.03
C GLN A 114 12.69 -26.80 18.44
N SER A 115 12.99 -25.97 17.44
CA SER A 115 13.07 -24.51 17.54
C SER A 115 11.95 -23.89 16.69
N VAL A 116 11.36 -22.79 17.17
CA VAL A 116 10.32 -22.04 16.46
C VAL A 116 11.00 -21.23 15.36
N GLU A 117 11.27 -21.87 14.23
CA GLU A 117 11.70 -21.22 13.01
C GLU A 117 10.51 -20.51 12.36
N ILE A 118 10.72 -19.26 11.97
CA ILE A 118 9.94 -18.64 10.90
C ILE A 118 10.35 -19.38 9.64
N ARG A 119 9.78 -20.57 9.42
CA ARG A 119 9.98 -21.34 8.21
C ARG A 119 9.53 -20.47 7.04
N GLN A 120 10.49 -19.93 6.29
CA GLN A 120 10.33 -19.72 4.85
C GLN A 120 10.24 -21.10 4.17
N GLY A 121 9.37 -21.98 4.67
CA GLY A 121 9.10 -23.26 4.05
C GLY A 121 8.46 -22.97 2.70
N GLN A 122 9.06 -23.54 1.64
CA GLN A 122 8.60 -23.54 0.26
C GLN A 122 7.08 -23.30 0.17
N THR A 123 6.65 -22.04 -0.03
CA THR A 123 5.23 -21.72 -0.04
C THR A 123 4.57 -22.51 -1.15
N THR A 124 3.56 -23.30 -0.80
CA THR A 124 2.87 -24.14 -1.77
C THR A 124 2.28 -23.26 -2.88
N LEU A 125 2.17 -23.79 -4.09
CA LEU A 125 1.56 -23.08 -5.23
C LEU A 125 0.18 -22.48 -4.84
N ASN A 126 -0.61 -23.22 -4.06
CA ASN A 126 -1.90 -22.78 -3.56
C ASN A 126 -1.81 -21.57 -2.63
N GLN A 127 -0.87 -21.57 -1.67
CA GLN A 127 -0.65 -20.41 -0.80
C GLN A 127 -0.20 -19.19 -1.59
N ARG A 128 0.65 -19.38 -2.61
CA ARG A 128 1.11 -18.30 -3.49
C ARG A 128 -0.06 -17.71 -4.30
N ILE A 129 -0.93 -18.54 -4.86
CA ILE A 129 -2.14 -18.08 -5.58
C ILE A 129 -3.06 -17.31 -4.63
N ILE A 130 -3.35 -17.84 -3.45
CA ILE A 130 -4.20 -17.16 -2.45
C ILE A 130 -3.62 -15.79 -2.10
N ALA A 131 -2.31 -15.70 -1.87
CA ALA A 131 -1.65 -14.44 -1.54
C ALA A 131 -1.69 -13.43 -2.69
N ILE A 132 -1.54 -13.87 -3.94
CA ILE A 132 -1.70 -13.00 -5.12
C ILE A 132 -3.13 -12.47 -5.19
N VAL A 133 -4.13 -13.34 -5.03
CA VAL A 133 -5.55 -12.93 -5.03
C VAL A 133 -5.84 -11.92 -3.92
N LEU A 134 -5.37 -12.18 -2.70
CA LEU A 134 -5.50 -11.24 -1.59
C LEU A 134 -4.76 -9.92 -1.84
N SER A 135 -3.59 -9.95 -2.49
CA SER A 135 -2.84 -8.74 -2.85
C SER A 135 -3.59 -7.89 -3.87
N VAL A 136 -4.19 -8.52 -4.88
CA VAL A 136 -5.04 -7.83 -5.85
C VAL A 136 -6.26 -7.23 -5.16
N PHE A 137 -6.92 -8.00 -4.29
CA PHE A 137 -8.05 -7.50 -3.50
C PHE A 137 -7.67 -6.30 -2.63
N ALA A 138 -6.56 -6.39 -1.88
CA ALA A 138 -6.03 -5.29 -1.07
C ALA A 138 -5.76 -4.05 -1.91
N GLY A 139 -5.13 -4.22 -3.07
CA GLY A 139 -4.85 -3.13 -4.01
C GLY A 139 -6.12 -2.46 -4.52
N ILE A 140 -7.17 -3.23 -4.85
CA ILE A 140 -8.47 -2.68 -5.24
C ILE A 140 -9.05 -1.85 -4.09
N CYS A 141 -9.06 -2.37 -2.87
CA CYS A 141 -9.54 -1.64 -1.70
C CYS A 141 -8.77 -0.33 -1.51
N TYR A 142 -7.43 -0.36 -1.53
CA TYR A 142 -6.60 0.84 -1.37
C TYR A 142 -6.82 1.85 -2.49
N GLY A 143 -6.99 1.40 -3.73
CA GLY A 143 -7.27 2.27 -4.88
C GLY A 143 -8.63 2.97 -4.79
N SER A 144 -9.58 2.40 -4.04
CA SER A 144 -10.95 2.89 -3.92
C SER A 144 -11.24 3.70 -2.66
N ILE A 145 -10.27 3.94 -1.78
CA ILE A 145 -10.50 4.60 -0.48
C ILE A 145 -11.07 6.02 -0.61
N PHE A 146 -10.75 6.71 -1.70
CA PHE A 146 -11.21 8.09 -1.96
C PHE A 146 -12.48 8.14 -2.83
N THR A 147 -12.87 7.03 -3.45
CA THR A 147 -14.02 6.97 -4.35
C THR A 147 -15.33 7.46 -3.71
N PRO A 148 -15.68 7.06 -2.46
CA PRO A 148 -16.91 7.56 -1.83
C PRO A 148 -16.90 9.07 -1.58
N VAL A 149 -15.73 9.63 -1.27
CA VAL A 149 -15.59 11.07 -1.02
C VAL A 149 -15.71 11.86 -2.31
N VAL A 150 -14.99 11.43 -3.35
CA VAL A 150 -15.03 12.09 -4.66
C VAL A 150 -16.42 11.96 -5.29
N TYR A 151 -17.09 10.82 -5.13
CA TYR A 151 -18.48 10.66 -5.55
C TYR A 151 -19.40 11.73 -4.94
N MET A 152 -19.26 12.03 -3.64
CA MET A 152 -20.05 13.10 -3.01
C MET A 152 -19.69 14.49 -3.53
N GLN A 153 -18.40 14.77 -3.68
CA GLN A 153 -17.91 16.05 -4.21
C GLN A 153 -18.42 16.30 -5.64
N ASP A 154 -18.52 15.24 -6.44
CA ASP A 154 -18.92 15.31 -7.84
C ASP A 154 -20.43 15.31 -8.07
N ASN A 155 -21.22 14.77 -7.13
CA ASN A 155 -22.68 14.67 -7.23
C ASN A 155 -23.38 15.48 -6.11
N PRO A 156 -23.07 16.78 -5.92
CA PRO A 156 -23.60 17.55 -4.80
C PRO A 156 -25.12 17.68 -4.82
N GLU A 157 -25.75 17.63 -5.99
CA GLU A 157 -27.20 17.68 -6.18
C GLU A 157 -27.95 16.48 -5.56
N LYS A 158 -27.26 15.36 -5.32
CA LYS A 158 -27.85 14.17 -4.71
C LYS A 158 -27.92 14.23 -3.19
N PHE A 159 -27.28 15.20 -2.55
CA PHE A 159 -27.19 15.31 -1.09
C PHE A 159 -27.80 16.61 -0.60
N HIS A 160 -28.64 16.51 0.43
CA HIS A 160 -29.27 17.65 1.09
C HIS A 160 -28.98 17.58 2.59
N PRO A 161 -28.17 18.52 3.15
CA PRO A 161 -27.51 19.65 2.47
C PRO A 161 -26.39 19.21 1.51
N PRO A 162 -26.00 20.06 0.53
CA PRO A 162 -24.93 19.76 -0.40
C PRO A 162 -23.61 19.52 0.37
N PRO A 163 -22.80 18.55 -0.07
CA PRO A 163 -21.64 18.12 0.68
C PRO A 163 -20.47 19.09 0.42
N PRO A 164 -19.57 19.31 1.39
CA PRO A 164 -18.47 20.25 1.24
C PRO A 164 -17.56 19.90 0.04
N LYS A 165 -17.05 20.89 -0.69
CA LYS A 165 -16.14 20.59 -1.82
C LYS A 165 -14.74 20.18 -1.40
N GLY A 166 -14.27 20.59 -0.21
CA GLY A 166 -12.92 20.26 0.26
C GLY A 166 -12.82 18.84 0.86
N GLY A 167 -11.88 18.05 0.37
CA GLY A 167 -11.50 16.71 0.84
C GLY A 167 -11.14 16.68 2.33
N ILE A 168 -10.56 17.75 2.86
CA ILE A 168 -10.19 17.88 4.28
C ILE A 168 -11.38 17.68 5.22
N TYR A 169 -12.59 18.06 4.80
CA TYR A 169 -13.80 17.92 5.62
C TYR A 169 -14.27 16.46 5.76
N TYR A 170 -13.76 15.56 4.93
CA TYR A 170 -14.11 14.14 4.92
C TYR A 170 -13.11 13.25 5.68
N VAL A 171 -12.00 13.82 6.14
CA VAL A 171 -10.96 13.05 6.85
C VAL A 171 -11.49 12.50 8.18
N PHE A 172 -12.25 13.31 8.93
CA PHE A 172 -12.84 12.84 10.18
C PHE A 172 -13.83 11.68 9.99
N PRO A 173 -14.80 11.75 9.05
CA PRO A 173 -15.61 10.58 8.68
C PRO A 173 -14.79 9.39 8.20
N HIS A 174 -13.76 9.61 7.37
CA HIS A 174 -12.88 8.54 6.87
C HIS A 174 -12.19 7.80 8.05
N PHE A 175 -11.55 8.54 8.96
CA PHE A 175 -10.93 7.94 10.16
C PHE A 175 -11.94 7.28 11.09
N SER A 176 -13.16 7.81 11.19
CA SER A 176 -14.24 7.16 11.94
C SER A 176 -14.59 5.80 11.33
N GLY A 177 -14.63 5.69 10.00
CA GLY A 177 -14.83 4.42 9.29
C GLY A 177 -13.70 3.41 9.56
N VAL A 178 -12.44 3.87 9.54
CA VAL A 178 -11.27 3.04 9.90
C VAL A 178 -11.39 2.55 11.34
N TYR A 179 -11.66 3.45 12.28
CA TYR A 179 -11.75 3.14 13.70
C TYR A 179 -12.85 2.11 13.97
N LEU A 180 -14.09 2.37 13.52
CA LEU A 180 -15.22 1.46 13.76
C LEU A 180 -14.99 0.08 13.15
N THR A 181 -14.47 0.01 11.92
CA THR A 181 -14.20 -1.26 11.25
C THR A 181 -13.10 -2.04 11.97
N SER A 182 -12.02 -1.36 12.38
CA SER A 182 -10.92 -1.99 13.12
C SER A 182 -11.36 -2.47 14.50
N THR A 183 -12.18 -1.68 15.21
CA THR A 183 -12.78 -2.07 16.49
C THR A 183 -13.71 -3.27 16.33
N ALA A 184 -14.57 -3.29 15.31
CA ALA A 184 -15.45 -4.43 15.04
C ALA A 184 -14.65 -5.71 14.79
N VAL A 185 -13.60 -5.64 13.97
CA VAL A 185 -12.71 -6.78 13.70
C VAL A 185 -12.00 -7.24 14.98
N LEU A 186 -11.52 -6.32 15.81
CA LEU A 186 -10.91 -6.64 17.09
C LEU A 186 -11.90 -7.36 18.02
N VAL A 187 -13.13 -6.86 18.14
CA VAL A 187 -14.18 -7.50 18.96
C VAL A 187 -14.49 -8.90 18.46
N ILE A 188 -14.62 -9.09 17.13
CA ILE A 188 -14.82 -10.41 16.52
C ILE A 188 -13.64 -11.34 16.83
N TYR A 189 -12.41 -10.85 16.74
CA TYR A 189 -11.21 -11.62 17.04
C TYR A 189 -11.14 -12.04 18.52
N ILE A 190 -11.48 -11.13 19.45
CA ILE A 190 -11.55 -11.42 20.89
C ILE A 190 -12.61 -12.49 21.17
N ALA A 191 -13.79 -12.35 20.57
CA ALA A 191 -14.88 -13.32 20.70
C ALA A 191 -14.46 -14.70 20.16
N TYR A 192 -13.87 -14.76 18.96
CA TYR A 192 -13.37 -15.99 18.36
C TYR A 192 -12.28 -16.67 19.21
N LYS A 193 -11.42 -15.87 19.86
CA LYS A 193 -10.37 -16.37 20.77
C LYS A 193 -10.86 -16.63 22.20
N ASN A 194 -12.16 -16.61 22.46
CA ASN A 194 -12.75 -16.81 23.80
C ASN A 194 -12.09 -15.93 24.87
N ASN A 195 -11.95 -14.63 24.56
CA ASN A 195 -11.32 -13.63 25.42
C ASN A 195 -9.83 -13.88 25.76
N ARG A 196 -9.12 -14.67 24.93
CA ARG A 196 -7.66 -14.88 25.01
C ARG A 196 -6.95 -14.47 23.70
N PRO A 197 -7.06 -13.20 23.25
CA PRO A 197 -6.34 -12.72 22.08
C PRO A 197 -4.83 -12.67 22.35
N TYR A 198 -4.02 -12.99 21.35
CA TYR A 198 -2.59 -12.69 21.39
C TYR A 198 -2.37 -11.25 20.89
N ILE A 199 -1.77 -10.40 21.74
CA ILE A 199 -1.35 -9.03 21.42
C ILE A 199 0.08 -8.88 21.93
N ASP A 200 1.02 -8.57 21.05
CA ASP A 200 2.39 -8.27 21.46
C ASP A 200 2.48 -6.84 21.99
N ASN A 201 2.73 -6.71 23.30
CA ASN A 201 2.81 -5.43 23.98
C ASN A 201 3.94 -4.53 23.45
N ARG A 202 4.98 -5.11 22.85
CA ARG A 202 6.11 -4.36 22.28
C ARG A 202 5.70 -3.59 21.01
N LEU A 203 4.67 -4.06 20.32
CA LEU A 203 4.19 -3.45 19.08
C LEU A 203 3.19 -2.33 19.31
N ILE A 204 2.63 -2.19 20.52
CA ILE A 204 1.58 -1.20 20.81
C ILE A 204 2.07 0.23 20.52
N PHE A 205 3.16 0.65 21.16
CA PHE A 205 3.67 2.02 21.02
C PHE A 205 4.15 2.34 19.59
N PRO A 206 4.97 1.50 18.92
CA PRO A 206 5.31 1.71 17.52
C PRO A 206 4.09 1.80 16.59
N SER A 207 3.04 1.00 16.84
CA SER A 207 1.80 1.05 16.03
C SER A 207 1.05 2.36 16.19
N PHE A 208 1.02 2.94 17.41
CA PHE A 208 0.44 4.26 17.63
C PHE A 208 1.20 5.36 16.87
N LEU A 209 2.53 5.36 16.92
CA LEU A 209 3.35 6.32 16.18
C LEU A 209 3.17 6.18 14.67
N ALA A 210 3.14 4.95 14.16
CA ALA A 210 2.86 4.67 12.75
C ALA A 210 1.47 5.18 12.33
N GLY A 211 0.47 5.02 13.20
CA GLY A 211 -0.88 5.56 12.97
C GLY A 211 -0.92 7.09 12.88
N VAL A 212 -0.14 7.80 13.71
CA VAL A 212 -0.01 9.26 13.64
C VAL A 212 0.63 9.70 12.33
N LEU A 213 1.73 9.04 11.92
CA LEU A 213 2.40 9.33 10.65
C LEU A 213 1.47 9.06 9.45
N TRP A 214 0.74 7.94 9.49
CA TRP A 214 -0.27 7.61 8.49
C TRP A 214 -1.38 8.66 8.42
N ALA A 215 -1.84 9.18 9.56
CA ALA A 215 -2.87 10.22 9.60
C ALA A 215 -2.42 11.51 8.91
N PHE A 216 -1.18 11.96 9.14
CA PHE A 216 -0.61 13.12 8.43
C PHE A 216 -0.48 12.86 6.92
N GLY A 217 -0.04 11.66 6.53
CA GLY A 217 0.02 11.25 5.13
C GLY A 217 -1.35 11.27 4.46
N THR A 218 -2.37 10.68 5.10
CA THR A 218 -3.73 10.65 4.56
C THR A 218 -4.33 12.05 4.47
N LEU A 219 -4.10 12.93 5.45
CA LEU A 219 -4.49 14.35 5.39
C LEU A 219 -3.90 15.06 4.15
N ALA A 220 -2.59 14.92 3.94
CA ALA A 220 -1.91 15.48 2.78
C ALA A 220 -2.44 14.89 1.46
N TRP A 221 -2.78 13.60 1.45
CA TRP A 221 -3.33 12.92 0.28
C TRP A 221 -4.74 13.42 -0.07
N PHE A 222 -5.62 13.61 0.91
CA PHE A 222 -6.93 14.24 0.67
C PHE A 222 -6.78 15.62 0.04
N TRP A 223 -5.85 16.43 0.55
CA TRP A 223 -5.60 17.76 0.01
C TRP A 223 -5.00 17.72 -1.42
N ALA A 224 -4.08 16.80 -1.68
CA ALA A 224 -3.51 16.61 -3.01
C ALA A 224 -4.56 16.16 -4.03
N ASN A 225 -5.49 15.27 -3.64
CA ASN A 225 -6.59 14.82 -4.50
C ASN A 225 -7.52 15.97 -4.91
N ASP A 226 -7.83 16.91 -4.01
CA ASP A 226 -8.64 18.08 -4.36
C ASP A 226 -7.94 18.96 -5.42
N ILE A 227 -6.62 19.08 -5.34
CA ILE A 227 -5.85 19.94 -6.24
C ILE A 227 -5.59 19.23 -7.58
N LEU A 228 -5.15 17.97 -7.56
CA LEU A 228 -4.59 17.28 -8.72
C LEU A 228 -5.52 16.22 -9.33
N SER A 229 -6.60 15.82 -8.64
CA SER A 229 -7.42 14.63 -8.92
C SER A 229 -6.71 13.30 -8.60
N GLN A 230 -7.50 12.23 -8.47
CA GLN A 230 -7.00 10.88 -8.22
C GLN A 230 -6.12 10.36 -9.37
N ALA A 231 -6.44 10.71 -10.63
CA ALA A 231 -5.70 10.26 -11.80
C ALA A 231 -4.24 10.73 -11.84
N ILE A 232 -3.91 11.79 -11.12
CA ILE A 232 -2.55 12.32 -11.02
C ILE A 232 -1.94 11.99 -9.67
N THR A 233 -2.72 12.09 -8.58
CA THR A 233 -2.19 11.93 -7.22
C THR A 233 -1.75 10.50 -6.92
N PHE A 234 -2.48 9.47 -7.37
CA PHE A 234 -2.13 8.07 -7.08
C PHE A 234 -0.74 7.68 -7.61
N PRO A 235 -0.41 7.91 -8.91
CA PRO A 235 0.94 7.64 -9.41
C PRO A 235 2.04 8.42 -8.67
N ILE A 236 1.79 9.69 -8.34
CA ILE A 236 2.75 10.53 -7.60
C ILE A 236 2.99 9.98 -6.20
N THR A 237 1.93 9.63 -5.47
CA THR A 237 2.03 9.11 -4.11
C THR A 237 2.74 7.76 -4.06
N VAL A 238 2.42 6.84 -4.97
CA VAL A 238 3.05 5.51 -5.00
C VAL A 238 4.54 5.63 -5.32
N SER A 239 4.90 6.35 -6.37
CA SER A 239 6.32 6.57 -6.71
C SER A 239 7.07 7.38 -5.66
N GLY A 240 6.44 8.42 -5.10
CA GLY A 240 7.05 9.26 -4.08
C GLY A 240 7.32 8.48 -2.79
N ALA A 241 6.36 7.69 -2.33
CA ALA A 241 6.53 6.83 -1.16
C ALA A 241 7.63 5.79 -1.40
N SER A 242 7.62 5.10 -2.55
CA SER A 242 8.68 4.16 -2.92
C SER A 242 10.05 4.82 -2.94
N ALA A 243 10.19 5.99 -3.56
CA ALA A 243 11.47 6.71 -3.61
C ALA A 243 11.98 7.12 -2.21
N VAL A 244 11.10 7.58 -1.31
CA VAL A 244 11.48 7.96 0.06
C VAL A 244 11.88 6.73 0.88
N CYS A 245 11.10 5.65 0.82
CA CYS A 245 11.44 4.39 1.50
C CYS A 245 12.78 3.84 1.02
N SER A 246 12.98 3.85 -0.29
CA SER A 246 14.22 3.43 -0.95
C SER A 246 15.41 4.30 -0.56
N LEU A 247 15.24 5.63 -0.50
CA LEU A 247 16.31 6.54 -0.07
C LEU A 247 16.68 6.34 1.40
N TRP A 248 15.70 6.09 2.26
CA TRP A 248 15.92 5.77 3.67
C TRP A 248 16.71 4.45 3.83
N SER A 249 16.34 3.41 3.07
CA SER A 249 17.02 2.11 3.07
C SER A 249 18.50 2.24 2.61
N VAL A 250 18.78 3.07 1.59
CA VAL A 250 20.16 3.30 1.11
C VAL A 250 20.98 4.15 2.08
N LEU A 251 20.47 5.31 2.52
CA LEU A 251 21.26 6.30 3.25
C LEU A 251 21.40 5.97 4.74
N TYR A 252 20.31 5.54 5.38
CA TYR A 252 20.28 5.31 6.82
C TYR A 252 20.61 3.86 7.16
N LEU A 253 19.88 2.91 6.54
CA LEU A 253 20.03 1.49 6.84
C LEU A 253 21.23 0.85 6.11
N LYS A 254 21.74 1.50 5.06
CA LYS A 254 22.85 1.02 4.21
C LYS A 254 22.61 -0.39 3.66
N GLU A 255 21.34 -0.74 3.47
CA GLU A 255 20.87 -2.08 3.12
C GLU A 255 21.09 -2.45 1.66
N VAL A 256 21.45 -1.53 0.77
CA VAL A 256 21.63 -1.87 -0.65
C VAL A 256 23.07 -2.26 -0.94
N ALA A 257 23.27 -3.45 -1.50
CA ALA A 257 24.58 -3.93 -1.98
C ALA A 257 25.05 -3.10 -3.18
N ASN A 258 26.36 -2.86 -3.26
CA ASN A 258 26.95 -2.02 -4.33
C ASN A 258 26.64 -2.57 -5.73
N GLU A 259 26.41 -3.88 -5.85
CA GLU A 259 26.03 -4.55 -7.10
C GLU A 259 24.61 -4.21 -7.57
N HIS A 260 23.67 -3.96 -6.66
CA HIS A 260 22.28 -3.61 -6.99
C HIS A 260 22.03 -2.09 -7.04
N LEU A 261 23.06 -1.28 -6.74
CA LEU A 261 22.98 0.18 -6.77
C LEU A 261 22.63 0.72 -8.18
N LYS A 262 23.10 0.06 -9.25
CA LYS A 262 22.76 0.46 -10.63
C LYS A 262 21.26 0.28 -10.90
N LEU A 263 20.68 -0.85 -10.49
CA LEU A 263 19.25 -1.12 -10.65
C LEU A 263 18.41 -0.11 -9.87
N TYR A 264 18.85 0.20 -8.64
CA TYR A 264 18.24 1.22 -7.79
C TYR A 264 18.23 2.60 -8.46
N ILE A 265 19.38 3.04 -9.01
CA ILE A 265 19.48 4.35 -9.67
C ILE A 265 18.52 4.40 -10.88
N VAL A 266 18.47 3.34 -11.68
CA VAL A 266 17.54 3.24 -12.81
C VAL A 266 16.08 3.31 -12.35
N ALA A 267 15.71 2.58 -11.30
CA ALA A 267 14.35 2.61 -10.73
C ALA A 267 13.95 4.02 -10.28
N MET A 268 14.88 4.74 -9.65
CA MET A 268 14.68 6.11 -9.20
C MET A 268 14.53 7.09 -10.36
N PHE A 269 15.38 6.99 -11.39
CA PHE A 269 15.25 7.82 -12.60
C PHE A 269 13.93 7.59 -13.32
N LEU A 270 13.53 6.33 -13.54
CA LEU A 270 12.26 6.01 -14.20
C LEU A 270 11.06 6.51 -13.39
N SER A 271 11.11 6.39 -12.07
CA SER A 271 10.05 6.89 -11.19
C SER A 271 9.93 8.42 -11.23
N ILE A 272 11.06 9.14 -11.20
CA ILE A 272 11.08 10.62 -11.29
C ILE A 272 10.54 11.09 -12.64
N ILE A 273 10.96 10.45 -13.73
CA ILE A 273 10.48 10.77 -15.09
C ILE A 273 8.97 10.50 -15.17
N GLY A 274 8.51 9.34 -14.71
CA GLY A 274 7.09 8.97 -14.71
C GLY A 274 6.23 9.95 -13.93
N VAL A 275 6.64 10.29 -12.71
CA VAL A 275 5.96 11.28 -11.85
C VAL A 275 5.90 12.65 -12.51
N THR A 276 7.00 13.10 -13.11
CA THR A 276 7.06 14.41 -13.78
C THR A 276 6.11 14.44 -14.98
N MET A 277 6.07 13.37 -15.79
CA MET A 277 5.16 13.24 -16.93
C MET A 277 3.69 13.22 -16.50
N VAL A 278 3.36 12.46 -15.45
CA VAL A 278 2.00 12.43 -14.88
C VAL A 278 1.61 13.80 -14.35
N GLY A 279 2.50 14.50 -13.64
CA GLY A 279 2.24 15.85 -13.13
C GLY A 279 2.02 16.87 -14.25
N LEU A 280 2.90 16.88 -15.26
CA LEU A 280 2.81 17.80 -16.41
C LEU A 280 1.58 17.56 -17.28
N SER A 281 1.06 16.32 -17.32
CA SER A 281 -0.16 15.99 -18.07
C SER A 281 -1.40 16.76 -17.63
N LYS A 282 -1.36 17.39 -16.44
CA LYS A 282 -2.43 18.25 -15.97
C LYS A 282 -2.53 19.57 -16.73
N SER A 283 -1.38 20.15 -17.11
CA SER A 283 -1.26 21.51 -17.64
C SER A 283 -0.94 21.58 -19.13
N VAL A 284 -0.32 20.52 -19.65
CA VAL A 284 0.05 20.35 -21.06
C VAL A 284 -0.84 19.29 -21.66
#